data_AF-A0A432ERF7-F1
#
_entry.id   AF-A0A432ERF7-F1
#
_cell.length_a   1.000
_cell.length_b   1.000
_cell.length_c   1.000
_cell.angle_alpha   90.00
_cell.angle_beta   90.00
_cell.angle_gamma   90.00
#
_symmetry.space_group_name_H-M   'P 1'
#
loop_
_entity.id
_entity.type
_entity.pdbx_description
1 polymer ?
#
loop_
_entity_poly.entity_id
_entity_poly.type
_entity_poly.pdbx_seq_one_letter_code
_entity_poly.pdbx_strand_id
1 'polypeptide(L)'
;DDAVNRMRQGKPVDMVYPDQGEGQMGTFIVPNAVVLIKGAPHPNLAKQLIDYLLSRETERKLAFADCAQIPLHPGVEMPPELKPIQSIKTMPVDYAEIARKMLQVQPYLREWAGL
;
A
#
# COMPACT_ATOMS: atom_id res chain seq x y z
N ASP A 1 9.83 2.00 -0.33
CA ASP A 1 9.46 2.26 -1.72
C ASP A 1 10.72 2.63 -2.46
N ASP A 2 10.96 2.00 -3.59
CA ASP A 2 12.14 2.27 -4.41
C ASP A 2 12.18 3.74 -4.84
N ALA A 3 11.04 4.37 -5.13
CA ALA A 3 11.00 5.78 -5.53
C ALA A 3 11.50 6.71 -4.40
N VAL A 4 10.91 6.60 -3.20
CA VAL A 4 11.30 7.43 -2.04
C VAL A 4 12.76 7.19 -1.66
N ASN A 5 13.23 5.94 -1.68
CA ASN A 5 14.63 5.65 -1.37
C ASN A 5 15.58 6.30 -2.40
N ARG A 6 15.24 6.28 -3.70
CA ARG A 6 16.03 6.94 -4.75
C ARG A 6 16.00 8.47 -4.63
N MET A 7 14.85 9.05 -4.27
CA MET A 7 14.73 10.49 -4.01
C MET A 7 15.63 10.92 -2.84
N ARG A 8 15.64 10.16 -1.73
CA ARG A 8 16.53 10.39 -0.58
C ARG A 8 18.03 10.33 -0.93
N GLN A 9 18.39 9.50 -1.91
CA GLN A 9 19.75 9.42 -2.45
C GLN A 9 20.09 10.55 -3.44
N GLY A 10 19.18 11.50 -3.69
CA GLY A 10 19.38 12.58 -4.66
C GLY A 10 19.43 12.10 -6.11
N LYS A 11 18.87 10.93 -6.42
CA LYS A 11 18.76 10.45 -7.80
C LYS A 11 17.68 11.25 -8.54
N PRO A 12 17.80 11.42 -9.87
CA PRO A 12 16.83 12.16 -10.68
C PRO A 12 15.57 11.30 -10.92
N VAL A 13 14.83 11.04 -9.84
CA VAL A 13 13.58 10.27 -9.82
C VAL A 13 12.50 11.15 -9.22
N ASP A 14 11.30 11.09 -9.77
CA ASP A 14 10.12 11.76 -9.26
C ASP A 14 9.01 10.74 -9.00
N MET A 15 8.12 11.04 -8.05
CA MET A 15 7.00 10.20 -7.69
C MET A 15 5.68 10.85 -8.12
N VAL A 16 5.06 10.24 -9.13
CA VAL A 16 3.79 10.71 -9.69
C VAL A 16 2.65 9.78 -9.25
N TYR A 17 1.57 10.38 -8.79
CA TYR A 17 0.30 9.69 -8.55
C TYR A 17 -0.55 9.86 -9.82
N PRO A 18 -0.80 8.80 -10.61
CA PRO A 18 -1.54 8.90 -11.87
C PRO A 18 -3.04 9.17 -11.65
N ASP A 19 -3.75 9.52 -12.72
CA ASP A 19 -5.21 9.56 -12.75
C ASP A 19 -5.88 10.54 -11.74
N GLN A 20 -5.23 11.66 -11.44
CA GLN A 20 -5.69 12.66 -10.44
C GLN A 20 -6.60 13.77 -11.01
N GLY A 21 -6.79 13.83 -12.32
CA GLY A 21 -7.63 14.81 -13.00
C GLY A 21 -9.14 14.60 -12.82
N GLU A 22 -9.91 15.59 -13.26
CA GLU A 22 -11.37 15.50 -13.33
C GLU A 22 -11.79 14.33 -14.25
N GLY A 23 -12.77 13.54 -13.81
CA GLY A 23 -13.24 12.35 -14.55
C GLY A 23 -12.27 11.15 -14.61
N GLN A 24 -11.01 11.29 -14.18
CA GLN A 24 -10.05 10.17 -14.15
C GLN A 24 -10.37 9.15 -13.04
N MET A 25 -9.80 7.95 -13.13
CA MET A 25 -10.14 6.84 -12.24
C MET A 25 -9.52 6.92 -10.84
N GLY A 26 -8.44 7.68 -10.65
CA GLY A 26 -7.64 7.70 -9.43
C GLY A 26 -6.50 6.67 -9.43
N THR A 27 -5.52 6.89 -8.56
CA THR A 27 -4.37 6.00 -8.38
C THR A 27 -4.81 4.69 -7.74
N PHE A 28 -4.37 3.56 -8.30
CA PHE A 28 -4.51 2.27 -7.64
C PHE A 28 -3.62 2.19 -6.40
N ILE A 29 -4.24 1.92 -5.24
CA ILE A 29 -3.54 1.78 -3.96
C ILE A 29 -3.58 0.31 -3.57
N VAL A 30 -2.43 -0.25 -3.18
CA VAL A 30 -2.35 -1.61 -2.63
C VAL A 30 -2.12 -1.48 -1.12
N PRO A 31 -3.10 -1.83 -0.27
CA PRO A 31 -2.93 -1.80 1.17
C PRO A 31 -2.12 -3.00 1.63
N ASN A 32 -1.33 -2.81 2.68
CA ASN A 32 -0.84 -3.94 3.47
C ASN A 32 -1.95 -4.42 4.40
N ALA A 33 -2.13 -5.73 4.49
CA ALA A 33 -3.13 -6.34 5.35
C ALA A 33 -2.48 -7.35 6.30
N VAL A 34 -2.99 -7.40 7.53
CA VAL A 34 -2.70 -8.44 8.50
C VAL A 34 -3.99 -9.20 8.79
N VAL A 35 -3.92 -10.53 8.85
CA VAL A 35 -5.09 -11.39 9.07
C VAL A 35 -4.81 -12.40 10.18
N LEU A 36 -5.83 -12.64 11.01
CA LEU A 36 -5.80 -13.72 12.00
C LEU A 36 -6.22 -15.03 11.33
N ILE A 37 -5.30 -16.00 11.28
CA ILE A 37 -5.59 -17.32 10.73
C ILE A 37 -6.60 -18.07 11.61
N LYS A 38 -7.61 -18.67 10.98
CA LYS A 38 -8.61 -19.49 11.67
C LYS A 38 -7.95 -20.68 12.36
N GLY A 39 -8.19 -20.84 13.65
CA GLY A 39 -7.60 -21.92 14.45
C GLY A 39 -6.17 -21.66 14.93
N ALA A 40 -5.69 -20.41 14.87
CA ALA A 40 -4.39 -20.04 15.43
C ALA A 40 -4.27 -20.48 16.91
N PRO A 41 -3.11 -21.02 17.35
CA PRO A 41 -2.94 -21.56 18.69
C PRO A 41 -3.04 -20.49 19.80
N HIS A 42 -2.81 -19.22 19.44
CA HIS A 42 -2.82 -18.10 20.38
C HIS A 42 -3.64 -16.91 19.83
N PRO A 43 -4.97 -17.02 19.73
CA PRO A 43 -5.79 -16.02 19.05
C PRO A 43 -5.81 -14.67 19.78
N ASN A 44 -5.71 -14.66 21.11
CA ASN A 44 -5.70 -13.43 21.90
C ASN A 44 -4.39 -12.65 21.73
N LEU A 45 -3.24 -13.34 21.73
CA LEU A 45 -1.94 -12.71 21.48
C LEU A 45 -1.84 -12.19 20.05
N ALA A 46 -2.39 -12.94 19.08
CA ALA A 46 -2.42 -12.51 17.69
C ALA A 46 -3.26 -11.23 17.50
N LYS A 47 -4.39 -11.09 18.22
CA LYS A 47 -5.17 -9.84 18.23
C LYS A 47 -4.37 -8.66 18.79
N GLN A 48 -3.68 -8.86 19.92
CA GLN A 48 -2.82 -7.81 20.49
C GLN A 48 -1.71 -7.39 19.53
N LEU A 49 -1.12 -8.33 18.80
CA LEU A 49 -0.15 -8.03 17.76
C LEU A 49 -0.78 -7.22 16.62
N ILE A 50 -1.97 -7.59 16.16
CA ILE A 50 -2.70 -6.84 15.14
C ILE A 50 -2.96 -5.40 15.63
N ASP A 51 -3.44 -5.22 16.86
CA ASP A 51 -3.69 -3.90 17.44
C ASP A 51 -2.41 -3.05 17.48
N TYR A 52 -1.28 -3.66 17.83
CA TYR A 52 0.03 -3.00 17.79
C TYR A 52 0.45 -2.59 16.37
N LEU A 53 0.32 -3.51 15.40
CA LEU A 53 0.70 -3.28 14.00
C LEU A 53 -0.14 -2.18 13.35
N LEU A 54 -1.42 -2.07 13.76
CA LEU A 54 -2.35 -1.04 13.27
C LEU A 54 -2.29 0.26 14.10
N SER A 55 -1.40 0.35 15.09
CA SER A 55 -1.28 1.58 15.88
C SER A 55 -0.68 2.73 15.08
N ARG A 56 -1.05 3.96 15.44
CA ARG A 56 -0.48 5.20 14.88
C ARG A 56 1.05 5.25 15.01
N GLU A 57 1.58 4.70 16.09
CA GLU A 57 3.03 4.62 16.31
C GLU A 57 3.70 3.72 15.27
N THR A 58 3.12 2.55 14.99
CA THR A 58 3.63 1.63 13.97
C THR A 58 3.49 2.22 12.57
N GLU A 59 2.36 2.86 12.24
CA GLU A 59 2.20 3.55 10.97
C GLU A 59 3.27 4.63 10.76
N ARG A 60 3.56 5.43 11.80
CA ARG A 60 4.64 6.42 11.74
C ARG A 60 5.99 5.73 11.46
N LYS A 61 6.31 4.66 12.18
CA LYS A 61 7.56 3.89 11.97
C LYS A 61 7.66 3.40 10.52
N LEU A 62 6.59 2.87 9.95
CA LEU A 62 6.55 2.37 8.57
C LEU A 62 6.64 3.49 7.52
N ALA A 63 6.10 4.67 7.81
CA ALA A 63 6.22 5.84 6.93
C ALA A 63 7.66 6.37 6.85
N PHE A 64 8.39 6.37 7.96
CA PHE A 64 9.79 6.83 7.98
C PHE A 64 10.79 5.75 7.57
N ALA A 65 10.43 4.47 7.68
CA ALA A 65 11.26 3.36 7.20
C ALA A 65 11.50 3.45 5.67
N ASP A 66 12.47 2.68 5.17
CA ASP A 66 12.78 2.64 3.73
C ASP A 66 11.60 2.18 2.87
N CYS A 67 10.66 1.45 3.46
CA CYS A 67 9.42 1.06 2.79
C CYS A 67 8.49 2.25 2.52
N ALA A 68 8.62 3.38 3.24
CA ALA A 68 7.88 4.62 3.03
C ALA A 68 6.36 4.42 2.86
N GLN A 69 5.76 3.65 3.77
CA GLN A 69 4.33 3.31 3.68
C GLN A 69 3.47 4.52 4.01
N ILE A 70 2.42 4.77 3.23
CA ILE A 70 1.49 5.87 3.48
C ILE A 70 0.62 5.51 4.70
N PRO A 71 0.63 6.31 5.78
CA PRO A 71 -0.24 6.08 6.94
C PRO A 71 -1.72 6.13 6.56
N LEU A 72 -2.53 5.29 7.20
CA LEU A 72 -3.98 5.28 7.01
C LEU A 72 -4.69 6.15 8.04
N HIS A 73 -4.15 6.25 9.26
CA HIS A 73 -4.71 7.11 10.29
C HIS A 73 -4.48 8.60 9.98
N PRO A 74 -5.51 9.45 10.12
CA PRO A 74 -5.36 10.90 9.89
C PRO A 74 -4.43 11.51 10.93
N GLY A 75 -3.53 12.40 10.49
CA GLY A 75 -2.63 13.15 11.36
C GLY A 75 -1.39 12.39 11.85
N VAL A 76 -1.12 11.19 11.32
CA VAL A 76 0.17 10.53 11.54
C VAL A 76 1.25 11.24 10.71
N GLU A 77 2.36 11.57 11.34
CA GLU A 77 3.51 12.18 10.67
C GLU A 77 4.11 11.24 9.62
N MET A 78 4.56 11.82 8.52
CA MET A 78 5.17 11.09 7.41
C MET A 78 6.25 11.97 6.75
N PRO A 79 7.21 11.36 6.03
CA PRO A 79 8.26 12.11 5.38
C PRO A 79 7.70 12.94 4.18
N PRO A 80 8.34 14.07 3.83
CA PRO A 80 7.80 15.06 2.88
C PRO A 80 7.62 14.52 1.45
N GLU A 81 8.29 13.42 1.11
CA GLU A 81 8.16 12.75 -0.18
C GLU A 81 6.77 12.12 -0.35
N LEU A 82 6.10 11.74 0.74
CA LEU A 82 4.78 11.10 0.69
C LEU A 82 3.65 12.14 0.68
N LYS A 83 2.59 11.83 -0.07
CA LYS A 83 1.33 12.56 0.02
C LYS A 83 0.39 11.86 1.00
N PRO A 84 -0.36 12.62 1.83
CA PRO A 84 -1.42 12.04 2.65
C PRO A 84 -2.40 11.27 1.78
N ILE A 85 -2.87 10.10 2.23
CA ILE A 85 -3.83 9.32 1.46
C ILE A 85 -5.12 10.11 1.14
N GLN A 86 -5.50 11.04 2.02
CA GLN A 86 -6.67 11.90 1.82
C GLN A 86 -6.50 12.94 0.70
N SER A 87 -5.27 13.24 0.28
CA SER A 87 -5.01 14.15 -0.84
C SER A 87 -4.77 13.43 -2.17
N ILE A 88 -4.82 12.10 -2.16
CA ILE A 88 -4.71 11.26 -3.34
C ILE A 88 -6.11 10.82 -3.75
N LYS A 89 -6.51 11.10 -4.98
CA LYS A 89 -7.70 10.48 -5.57
C LYS A 89 -7.40 9.01 -5.78
N THR A 90 -8.04 8.15 -4.99
CA THR A 90 -7.83 6.70 -5.04
C THR A 90 -8.79 6.05 -6.03
N MET A 91 -8.32 5.01 -6.71
CA MET A 91 -9.17 4.19 -7.57
C MET A 91 -10.22 3.45 -6.73
N PRO A 92 -11.52 3.52 -7.08
CA PRO A 92 -12.52 2.70 -6.43
C PRO A 92 -12.33 1.25 -6.85
N VAL A 93 -11.92 0.39 -5.92
CA VAL A 93 -11.55 -0.99 -6.21
C VAL A 93 -12.25 -1.99 -5.30
N ASP A 94 -12.69 -3.10 -5.89
CA ASP A 94 -13.01 -4.33 -5.18
C ASP A 94 -11.79 -5.27 -5.29
N TYR A 95 -11.05 -5.41 -4.19
CA TYR A 95 -9.85 -6.26 -4.15
C TYR A 95 -10.17 -7.75 -4.38
N ALA A 96 -11.35 -8.23 -4.01
CA ALA A 96 -11.74 -9.61 -4.25
C ALA A 96 -12.06 -9.86 -5.73
N GLU A 97 -12.63 -8.87 -6.43
CA GLU A 97 -12.76 -8.91 -7.88
C GLU A 97 -11.41 -8.86 -8.58
N ILE A 98 -10.51 -7.95 -8.16
CA ILE A 98 -9.15 -7.87 -8.69
C ILE A 98 -8.43 -9.21 -8.54
N ALA A 99 -8.48 -9.82 -7.35
CA ALA A 99 -7.84 -11.11 -7.11
C ALA A 99 -8.36 -12.20 -8.05
N ARG A 100 -9.67 -12.28 -8.27
CA ARG A 100 -10.28 -13.21 -9.23
C ARG A 100 -9.81 -12.92 -10.65
N LYS A 101 -9.81 -11.65 -11.07
CA LYS A 101 -9.37 -11.24 -12.41
C LYS A 101 -7.90 -11.54 -12.63
N MET A 102 -7.06 -11.34 -11.63
CA MET A 102 -5.62 -11.60 -11.67
C MET A 102 -5.33 -13.08 -11.98
N LEU A 103 -6.07 -14.00 -11.34
CA LEU A 103 -5.97 -15.43 -11.65
C LEU A 103 -6.42 -15.76 -13.09
N GLN A 104 -7.46 -15.11 -13.59
CA GLN A 104 -7.96 -15.32 -14.96
C GLN A 104 -6.96 -14.85 -16.02
N VAL A 105 -6.29 -13.72 -15.81
CA VAL A 105 -5.35 -13.15 -16.79
C VAL A 105 -3.93 -13.68 -16.67
N GLN A 106 -3.59 -14.36 -15.56
CA GLN A 106 -2.25 -14.86 -15.31
C GLN A 106 -1.68 -15.72 -16.46
N PRO A 107 -2.42 -16.66 -17.09
CA PRO A 107 -1.89 -17.46 -18.19
C PRO A 107 -1.46 -16.59 -19.39
N TYR A 108 -2.30 -15.63 -19.77
CA TYR A 108 -2.01 -14.69 -20.84
C TYR A 108 -0.78 -13.82 -20.52
N LEU A 109 -0.67 -13.33 -19.29
CA LEU A 109 0.49 -12.53 -18.87
C LEU A 109 1.80 -13.34 -18.86
N ARG A 110 1.75 -14.63 -18.51
CA ARG A 110 2.92 -15.52 -18.57
C ARG A 110 3.37 -15.72 -20.01
N GLU A 111 2.44 -16.04 -20.91
CA GLU A 111 2.73 -16.16 -22.34
C GLU A 111 3.34 -14.87 -22.90
N TRP A 112 2.72 -13.72 -22.60
CA TRP A 112 3.23 -12.41 -23.01
C TRP A 112 4.64 -12.12 -22.48
N ALA A 113 4.94 -12.55 -21.25
CA ALA A 113 6.26 -12.41 -20.64
C ALA A 113 7.29 -13.46 -21.13
N GLY A 114 6.90 -14.39 -22.00
CA GLY A 114 7.75 -15.47 -22.51
C GLY A 114 8.05 -16.58 -21.49
N LEU A 115 7.14 -16.79 -20.53
CA LEU A 115 7.23 -17.81 -19.47
C LEU A 115 6.35 -19.04 -19.74
#